data_AF-A0A2P5LPA4-F1
#
_entry.id   AF-A0A2P5LPA4-F1
#
_cell.length_a   1.000
_cell.length_b   1.000
_cell.length_c   1.000
_cell.angle_alpha   90.00
_cell.angle_beta   90.00
_cell.angle_gamma   90.00
#
_symmetry.space_group_name_H-M   'P 1'
#
loop_
_entity.id
_entity.type
_entity.pdbx_description
1 polymer ?
#
loop_
_entity_poly.entity_id
_entity_poly.type
_entity_poly.pdbx_seq_one_letter_code
_entity_poly.pdbx_strand_id
1 'polypeptide(L)'
;NAVKHFKFEPRGKRRLHKKPDAGEIDACRWWLDRERALLRPGLIVALGATAIRGVLGRSEAVSRLRGDIVDLDDGVQFLATVHPSSLLRLKDESDKRQAWRSFLTDLRQIARWIGKDARALD
;
A
#
# COMPACT_ATOMS: atom_id res chain seq x y z
N ASN A 1 -6.16 3.87 4.80
CA ASN A 1 -5.98 2.44 5.13
C ASN A 1 -7.09 1.59 4.50
N ALA A 2 -6.79 0.35 4.13
CA ALA A 2 -7.76 -0.58 3.53
C ALA A 2 -8.86 -1.04 4.50
N VAL A 3 -8.55 -1.14 5.80
CA VAL A 3 -9.54 -1.28 6.88
C VAL A 3 -9.60 0.01 7.69
N LYS A 4 -10.76 0.30 8.27
CA LYS A 4 -11.01 1.55 9.03
C LYS A 4 -11.01 1.38 10.55
N HIS A 5 -10.97 0.13 11.02
CA HIS A 5 -10.89 -0.19 12.44
C HIS A 5 -9.60 -0.95 12.75
N PHE A 6 -9.01 -0.67 13.92
CA PHE A 6 -7.82 -1.35 14.38
C PHE A 6 -8.19 -2.73 14.93
N LYS A 7 -7.84 -3.79 14.21
CA LYS A 7 -7.97 -5.18 14.69
C LYS A 7 -6.81 -5.52 15.62
N PHE A 8 -7.11 -6.02 16.82
CA PHE A 8 -6.08 -6.35 17.81
C PHE A 8 -6.49 -7.47 18.75
N GLU A 9 -5.49 -8.08 19.38
CA GLU A 9 -5.66 -8.95 20.55
C GLU A 9 -5.09 -8.28 21.81
N PRO A 10 -5.78 -8.37 22.96
CA PRO A 10 -5.25 -7.89 24.23
C PRO A 10 -4.02 -8.69 24.67
N ARG A 11 -2.96 -8.00 25.13
CA ARG A 11 -1.79 -8.60 25.78
C ARG A 11 -1.42 -7.77 27.00
N GLY A 12 -1.99 -8.14 28.15
CA GLY A 12 -1.93 -7.32 29.36
C GLY A 12 -2.49 -5.92 29.09
N LYS A 13 -1.71 -4.87 29.39
CA LYS A 13 -2.09 -3.47 29.13
C LYS A 13 -1.89 -3.01 27.67
N ARG A 14 -1.41 -3.88 26.77
CA ARG A 14 -1.08 -3.52 25.38
C ARG A 14 -2.08 -4.15 24.40
N ARG A 15 -2.27 -3.48 23.26
CA ARG A 15 -3.02 -4.00 22.12
C ARG A 15 -2.04 -4.46 21.05
N LEU A 16 -2.07 -5.74 20.69
CA LEU A 16 -1.21 -6.28 19.63
C LEU A 16 -1.99 -6.28 18.32
N HIS A 17 -1.51 -5.54 17.32
CA HIS A 17 -2.12 -5.51 15.99
C HIS A 17 -2.26 -6.93 15.42
N LYS A 18 -3.46 -7.25 14.95
CA LYS A 18 -3.78 -8.47 14.20
C LYS A 18 -4.07 -8.09 12.77
N LYS A 19 -3.51 -8.86 11.84
CA LYS A 19 -3.75 -8.65 10.40
C LYS A 19 -5.25 -8.87 10.13
N PRO A 20 -5.91 -7.95 9.40
CA PRO A 20 -7.27 -8.20 8.95
C PRO A 20 -7.29 -9.34 7.93
N ASP A 21 -8.36 -10.13 7.94
CA ASP A 21 -8.59 -11.17 6.94
C ASP A 21 -9.22 -10.61 5.66
N ALA A 22 -9.40 -11.47 4.67
CA ALA A 22 -9.94 -11.08 3.37
C ALA A 22 -11.37 -10.52 3.48
N GLY A 23 -12.22 -11.14 4.30
CA GLY A 23 -13.62 -10.72 4.46
C GLY A 23 -13.72 -9.34 5.11
N GLU A 24 -12.88 -9.06 6.11
CA GLU A 24 -12.82 -7.74 6.76
C GLU A 24 -12.33 -6.64 5.82
N ILE A 25 -11.34 -6.96 4.97
CA ILE A 25 -10.84 -6.03 3.94
C ILE A 25 -11.94 -5.73 2.93
N ASP A 26 -12.61 -6.77 2.43
CA ASP A 26 -13.67 -6.64 1.44
C ASP A 26 -14.87 -5.87 2.00
N ALA A 27 -15.26 -6.14 3.25
CA ALA A 27 -16.31 -5.41 3.95
C ALA A 27 -15.97 -3.93 4.17
N CYS A 28 -14.69 -3.58 4.32
CA CYS A 28 -14.25 -2.19 4.42
C CYS A 28 -14.03 -1.50 3.06
N ARG A 29 -14.02 -2.26 1.95
CA ARG A 29 -13.62 -1.75 0.62
C ARG A 29 -14.48 -0.58 0.15
N TRP A 30 -15.78 -0.60 0.45
CA TRP A 30 -16.70 0.47 0.05
C TRP A 30 -16.26 1.86 0.55
N TRP A 31 -15.62 1.93 1.72
CA TRP A 31 -15.06 3.20 2.21
C TRP A 31 -13.91 3.68 1.33
N LEU A 32 -13.01 2.78 0.92
CA LEU A 32 -11.90 3.11 0.04
C LEU A 32 -12.41 3.53 -1.35
N ASP A 33 -13.44 2.87 -1.87
CA ASP A 33 -14.06 3.25 -3.14
C ASP A 33 -14.68 4.65 -3.04
N ARG A 34 -15.30 4.99 -1.90
CA ARG A 34 -15.84 6.34 -1.67
C ARG A 34 -14.73 7.40 -1.56
N GLU A 35 -13.63 7.08 -0.88
CA GLU A 35 -12.44 7.95 -0.81
C GLU A 35 -11.86 8.20 -2.22
N ARG A 36 -11.73 7.15 -3.04
CA ARG A 36 -11.26 7.26 -4.43
C ARG A 36 -12.18 8.12 -5.28
N ALA A 37 -13.49 7.91 -5.18
CA ALA A 37 -14.47 8.69 -5.92
C ALA A 37 -14.43 10.18 -5.54
N LEU A 38 -14.18 10.50 -4.26
CA LEU A 38 -14.11 11.87 -3.78
C LEU A 38 -12.80 12.56 -4.20
N LEU A 39 -11.66 11.87 -4.04
CA LEU A 39 -10.34 12.46 -4.27
C LEU A 39 -9.90 12.41 -5.73
N ARG A 40 -10.42 11.46 -6.52
CA ARG A 40 -10.04 11.20 -7.92
C ARG A 40 -8.51 11.19 -8.11
N PRO A 41 -7.78 10.31 -7.39
CA PRO A 41 -6.32 10.32 -7.41
C PRO A 41 -5.79 9.93 -8.80
N GLY A 42 -4.74 10.61 -9.26
CA GLY A 42 -3.98 10.17 -10.45
C GLY A 42 -3.12 8.93 -10.19
N LEU A 43 -2.68 8.72 -8.94
CA LEU A 43 -1.88 7.57 -8.51
C LEU A 43 -2.34 7.03 -7.15
N ILE A 44 -2.50 5.72 -7.05
CA ILE A 44 -2.72 4.99 -5.79
C ILE A 44 -1.48 4.18 -5.43
N VAL A 45 -0.93 4.41 -4.24
CA VAL A 45 0.22 3.66 -3.71
C VAL A 45 -0.24 2.66 -2.64
N ALA A 46 -0.11 1.37 -2.92
CA ALA A 46 -0.48 0.29 -2.00
C ALA A 46 0.71 -0.20 -1.17
N LEU A 47 0.68 0.08 0.15
CA LEU A 47 1.70 -0.34 1.10
C LEU A 47 1.40 -1.75 1.66
N GLY A 48 1.92 -2.78 1.00
CA GLY A 48 1.81 -4.18 1.41
C GLY A 48 0.52 -4.90 1.00
N ALA A 49 0.46 -6.20 1.26
CA ALA A 49 -0.57 -7.11 0.72
C ALA A 49 -2.02 -6.74 1.08
N THR A 50 -2.26 -6.21 2.29
CA THR A 50 -3.59 -5.78 2.72
C THR A 50 -4.08 -4.57 1.91
N ALA A 51 -3.19 -3.60 1.63
CA ALA A 51 -3.53 -2.46 0.79
C ALA A 51 -3.77 -2.87 -0.67
N ILE A 52 -2.94 -3.78 -1.19
CA ILE A 52 -3.09 -4.35 -2.54
C ILE A 52 -4.48 -4.96 -2.70
N ARG A 53 -4.92 -5.83 -1.79
CA ARG A 53 -6.28 -6.40 -1.84
C ARG A 53 -7.35 -5.33 -1.77
N GLY A 54 -7.19 -4.34 -0.89
CA GLY A 54 -8.16 -3.24 -0.78
C GLY A 54 -8.40 -2.52 -2.11
N VAL A 55 -7.33 -2.28 -2.88
CA VAL A 55 -7.43 -1.60 -4.18
C VAL A 55 -7.90 -2.55 -5.28
N LEU A 56 -7.24 -3.70 -5.44
CA LEU A 56 -7.45 -4.62 -6.57
C LEU A 56 -8.64 -5.57 -6.38
N GLY A 57 -9.20 -5.68 -5.17
CA GLY A 57 -10.24 -6.66 -4.84
C GLY A 57 -9.76 -8.12 -4.77
N ARG A 58 -8.46 -8.37 -4.96
CA ARG A 58 -7.85 -9.71 -4.90
C ARG A 58 -6.51 -9.69 -4.19
N SER A 59 -6.15 -10.81 -3.58
CA SER A 59 -4.88 -10.96 -2.90
C SER A 59 -3.77 -11.23 -3.90
N GLU A 60 -2.70 -10.45 -3.85
CA GLU A 60 -1.49 -10.66 -4.66
C GLU A 60 -0.24 -10.50 -3.79
N ALA A 61 0.83 -11.18 -4.20
CA ALA A 61 2.12 -11.06 -3.55
C ALA A 61 2.73 -9.68 -3.86
N VAL A 62 3.21 -8.98 -2.82
CA VAL A 62 3.86 -7.67 -2.99
C VAL A 62 5.05 -7.78 -3.96
N SER A 63 5.85 -8.84 -3.84
CA SER A 63 7.00 -9.08 -4.71
C SER A 63 6.64 -9.24 -6.19
N ARG A 64 5.42 -9.66 -6.51
CA ARG A 64 4.95 -9.84 -7.88
C ARG A 64 4.55 -8.51 -8.54
N LEU A 65 3.95 -7.61 -7.77
CA LEU A 65 3.39 -6.35 -8.27
C LEU A 65 4.33 -5.15 -8.09
N ARG A 66 5.32 -5.27 -7.23
CA ARG A 66 6.24 -4.18 -6.90
C ARG A 66 7.22 -3.92 -8.04
N GLY A 67 7.48 -2.65 -8.32
CA GLY A 67 8.59 -2.22 -9.16
C GLY A 67 8.22 -1.17 -10.18
N ASP A 68 6.99 -1.22 -10.69
CA ASP A 68 6.50 -0.36 -11.76
C ASP A 68 5.19 0.36 -11.37
N ILE A 69 4.95 1.49 -12.04
CA ILE A 69 3.63 2.14 -12.07
C ILE A 69 2.86 1.50 -13.23
N VAL A 70 1.67 0.99 -12.94
CA VAL A 70 0.79 0.34 -13.92
C VAL A 70 -0.58 1.01 -13.91
N ASP A 71 -1.32 0.90 -15.01
CA ASP A 71 -2.68 1.43 -15.07
C ASP A 71 -3.68 0.39 -14.53
N LEU A 72 -4.63 0.85 -13.74
CA LEU A 72 -5.83 0.08 -13.37
C LEU A 72 -6.89 0.19 -14.46
N ASP A 73 -7.89 -0.69 -14.42
CA ASP A 73 -8.99 -0.71 -15.39
C ASP A 73 -9.79 0.62 -15.44
N ASP A 74 -9.78 1.39 -14.34
CA ASP A 74 -10.42 2.71 -14.25
C ASP A 74 -9.51 3.87 -14.66
N GLY A 75 -8.33 3.58 -15.24
CA GLY A 75 -7.35 4.56 -15.71
C GLY A 75 -6.52 5.21 -14.61
N VAL A 76 -6.78 4.89 -13.34
CA VAL A 76 -5.94 5.37 -12.22
C VAL A 76 -4.63 4.60 -12.22
N GLN A 77 -3.52 5.31 -12.07
CA GLN A 77 -2.22 4.65 -11.99
C GLN A 77 -2.03 4.02 -10.61
N PHE A 78 -1.28 2.93 -10.54
CA PHE A 78 -1.11 2.12 -9.35
C PHE A 78 0.34 1.70 -9.16
N LEU A 79 0.81 1.78 -7.92
CA LEU A 79 2.11 1.24 -7.53
C LEU A 79 1.98 0.44 -6.23
N ALA A 80 2.49 -0.79 -6.24
CA ALA A 80 2.61 -1.61 -5.04
C ALA A 80 4.01 -1.51 -4.43
N THR A 81 4.10 -1.44 -3.11
CA THR A 81 5.38 -1.50 -2.39
C THR A 81 5.24 -2.25 -1.06
N VAL A 82 6.36 -2.46 -0.36
CA VAL A 82 6.34 -3.09 0.96
C VAL A 82 5.69 -2.16 1.99
N HIS A 83 5.03 -2.74 3.00
CA HIS A 83 4.56 -1.94 4.11
C HIS A 83 5.75 -1.50 4.98
N PRO A 84 5.90 -0.22 5.36
CA PRO A 84 7.07 0.26 6.10
C PRO A 84 7.38 -0.52 7.38
N SER A 85 6.35 -1.02 8.07
CA SER A 85 6.54 -1.84 9.28
C SER A 85 7.25 -3.18 9.03
N SER A 86 7.27 -3.71 7.80
CA SER A 86 8.02 -4.95 7.51
C SER A 86 9.52 -4.72 7.58
N LEU A 87 9.98 -3.51 7.24
CA LEU A 87 11.39 -3.11 7.31
C LEU A 87 11.91 -3.14 8.76
N LEU A 88 11.03 -2.86 9.73
CA LEU A 88 11.34 -2.89 11.16
C LEU A 88 11.39 -4.31 11.76
N ARG A 89 10.94 -5.32 11.02
CA ARG A 89 10.87 -6.72 11.49
C ARG A 89 12.03 -7.57 10.96
N LEU A 90 12.84 -7.03 10.04
CA LEU A 90 14.04 -7.69 9.53
C LEU A 90 15.10 -7.75 10.63
N LYS A 91 15.70 -8.92 10.81
CA LYS A 91 16.75 -9.16 11.81
C LYS A 91 18.15 -9.02 11.22
N ASP A 92 18.33 -9.44 9.97
CA ASP A 92 19.60 -9.32 9.28
C ASP A 92 19.81 -7.89 8.74
N GLU A 93 20.98 -7.32 9.02
CA GLU A 93 21.30 -5.93 8.66
C GLU A 93 21.60 -5.76 7.17
N SER A 94 22.01 -6.82 6.46
CA SER A 94 22.16 -6.77 5.01
C SER A 94 20.79 -6.75 4.31
N ASP A 95 19.88 -7.62 4.74
CA ASP A 95 18.49 -7.67 4.26
C ASP A 95 17.77 -6.36 4.53
N LYS A 96 17.93 -5.80 5.73
CA LYS A 96 17.34 -4.51 6.11
C LYS A 96 17.82 -3.37 5.23
N ARG A 97 19.13 -3.29 4.96
CA ARG A 97 19.69 -2.28 4.06
C ARG A 97 19.19 -2.44 2.63
N GLN A 98 19.12 -3.68 2.13
CA GLN A 98 18.60 -3.96 0.80
C GLN A 98 17.13 -3.56 0.69
N ALA A 99 16.29 -4.02 1.63
CA ALA A 99 14.86 -3.71 1.66
C ALA A 99 14.60 -2.20 1.81
N TRP A 100 15.40 -1.49 2.61
CA TRP A 100 15.34 -0.04 2.73
C TRP A 100 15.67 0.67 1.41
N ARG A 101 16.74 0.26 0.73
CA ARG A 101 17.11 0.82 -0.59
C ARG A 101 16.00 0.59 -1.61
N SER A 102 15.43 -0.61 -1.68
CA SER A 102 14.31 -0.92 -2.57
C SER A 102 13.06 -0.12 -2.22
N PHE A 103 12.78 0.13 -0.93
CA PHE A 103 11.69 1.02 -0.51
C PHE A 103 11.92 2.46 -0.97
N LEU A 104 13.14 3.00 -0.78
CA LEU A 104 13.49 4.33 -1.28
C LEU A 104 13.44 4.44 -2.81
N THR A 105 13.78 3.38 -3.54
CA THR A 105 13.65 3.36 -5.00
C THR A 105 12.20 3.59 -5.43
N ASP A 106 11.23 2.91 -4.82
CA ASP A 106 9.81 3.11 -5.12
C ASP A 106 9.35 4.52 -4.76
N LEU A 107 9.75 5.04 -3.60
CA LEU A 107 9.42 6.41 -3.20
C LEU A 107 9.97 7.46 -4.18
N ARG A 108 11.17 7.22 -4.74
CA ARG A 108 11.73 8.08 -5.79
C ARG A 108 10.93 7.97 -7.10
N GLN A 109 10.39 6.80 -7.44
CA GLN A 109 9.50 6.69 -8.60
C GLN A 109 8.23 7.50 -8.40
N ILE A 110 7.62 7.43 -7.22
CA ILE A 110 6.45 8.25 -6.85
C ILE A 110 6.79 9.74 -6.95
N ALA A 111 7.94 10.18 -6.41
CA ALA A 111 8.35 11.58 -6.49
C ALA A 111 8.54 12.06 -7.95
N ARG A 112 9.10 11.21 -8.82
CA ARG A 112 9.23 11.52 -10.26
C ARG A 112 7.87 11.59 -10.94
N TRP A 113 6.94 10.70 -10.57
CA TRP A 113 5.57 10.72 -11.07
C TRP A 113 4.88 12.03 -10.70
N ILE A 114 4.89 12.42 -9.43
CA ILE A 114 4.33 13.69 -8.95
C ILE A 114 4.93 14.87 -9.74
N GLY A 115 6.25 14.87 -9.93
CA GLY A 115 6.92 15.93 -10.69
C GLY A 115 6.60 15.96 -12.19
N LYS A 116 6.10 14.87 -12.78
CA LYS A 116 5.61 14.85 -14.17
C LYS A 116 4.15 15.28 -14.24
N ASP A 117 3.32 14.77 -13.32
CA ASP A 117 1.90 15.07 -13.21
C ASP A 117 1.65 16.57 -12.99
N ALA A 118 2.39 17.19 -12.06
CA ALA A 118 2.30 18.63 -11.81
C ALA A 118 2.59 19.47 -13.08
N ARG A 119 3.58 19.06 -13.88
CA ARG A 119 3.93 19.72 -15.15
C ARG A 119 2.92 19.49 -16.28
N ALA A 120 2.05 18.50 -16.16
CA ALA A 120 1.01 18.21 -17.15
C ALA A 120 -0.30 18.99 -16.86
N LEU A 121 -0.41 19.57 -15.67
CA LEU A 121 -1.53 20.41 -15.24
C LEU A 121 -1.29 21.92 -15.46
N ASP A 122 -0.04 22.29 -15.76
CA ASP A 122 0.40 23.63 -16.16
C ASP A 122 0.27 23.83 -17.69
#